data_AF-A0A9D4Y3V9-F1
#
_entry.id   AF-A0A9D4Y3V9-F1
#
_cell.length_a   1.000
_cell.length_b   1.000
_cell.length_c   1.000
_cell.angle_alpha   90.00
_cell.angle_beta   90.00
_cell.angle_gamma   90.00
#
_symmetry.space_group_name_H-M   'P 1'
#
loop_
_entity.id
_entity.type
_entity.pdbx_description
1 polymer ?
#
loop_
_entity_poly.entity_id
_entity_poly.type
_entity_poly.pdbx_seq_one_letter_code
_entity_poly.pdbx_strand_id
1 'polypeptide(L)'
;MSDPPAKSRAQPDEDSPVSLPDELITEVLSFADAKTLMQMRCVSKFWNFIVSDPKFVKLHFKRSARNPHLTLFLSKSHLDGDNNVVPFSVSRLIENPLITLPNNPYYRLRDKECRFVIGSCNGWLCLLGYSCLSDYRQIWFRFWNPATGKMSQKLGYMWDHMLGLYTHFKFAFGYDNLSETYKIVLSILDEAANRTNVRVLSVGDNNWRAIQSFPAVSLPFRYSNPGVNDGVYLNGSLNWLALRCYFQSNGAYGWKSINVRQFVIISLDLGTETYRHLMPPYGFDALSPVEPSICILMDCLCFSHDDKRTHFVIWKMEEFGVEESWAQLLRISYQDLQSVHHDVVDLQYSQWLPLHLSDHANTLILANNQERQAILYNIRDNRAVRTRITDEIQWFSAKVHIESLFSDILELQALQP
;
A
#
# COMPACT_ATOMS: atom_id res chain seq x y z
N MET A 1 -20.70 -14.21 -87.96
CA MET A 1 -20.77 -14.99 -86.72
C MET A 1 -19.64 -14.48 -85.84
N SER A 2 -20.01 -13.67 -84.86
CA SER A 2 -19.12 -12.96 -83.95
C SER A 2 -18.89 -13.84 -82.72
N ASP A 3 -17.64 -14.02 -82.31
CA ASP A 3 -17.29 -14.73 -81.08
C ASP A 3 -17.91 -14.04 -79.84
N PRO A 4 -18.38 -14.79 -78.82
CA PRO A 4 -18.91 -14.21 -77.60
C PRO A 4 -17.78 -13.70 -76.69
N PRO A 5 -18.04 -12.67 -75.86
CA PRO A 5 -17.00 -12.06 -75.03
C PRO A 5 -16.62 -12.97 -73.86
N ALA A 6 -15.33 -12.92 -73.51
CA ALA A 6 -14.77 -13.61 -72.36
C ALA A 6 -15.50 -13.24 -71.07
N LYS A 7 -15.88 -14.25 -70.28
CA LYS A 7 -16.42 -14.08 -68.93
C LYS A 7 -15.41 -13.30 -68.07
N SER A 8 -15.78 -12.09 -67.70
CA SER A 8 -15.19 -11.36 -66.58
C SER A 8 -15.28 -12.23 -65.34
N ARG A 9 -14.12 -12.65 -64.84
CA ARG A 9 -13.98 -13.33 -63.55
C ARG A 9 -14.19 -12.25 -62.49
N ALA A 10 -15.35 -12.26 -61.83
CA ALA A 10 -15.60 -11.43 -60.66
C ALA A 10 -14.43 -11.62 -59.68
N GLN A 11 -13.74 -10.54 -59.35
CA GLN A 11 -12.82 -10.52 -58.22
C GLN A 11 -13.64 -10.83 -56.97
N PRO A 12 -13.15 -11.69 -56.06
CA PRO A 12 -13.78 -11.83 -54.76
C PRO A 12 -13.70 -10.46 -54.07
N ASP A 13 -14.83 -9.99 -53.52
CA ASP A 13 -14.87 -8.83 -52.64
C ASP A 13 -13.72 -8.98 -51.64
N GLU A 14 -12.79 -8.02 -51.64
CA GLU A 14 -11.81 -7.90 -50.57
C GLU A 14 -12.60 -7.82 -49.27
N ASP A 15 -12.41 -8.81 -48.39
CA ASP A 15 -12.90 -8.80 -47.01
C ASP A 15 -12.52 -7.44 -46.42
N SER A 16 -13.52 -6.54 -46.36
CA SER A 16 -13.35 -5.27 -45.70
C SER A 16 -12.96 -5.58 -44.25
N PRO A 17 -11.81 -5.07 -43.76
CA PRO A 17 -11.35 -5.43 -42.44
C PRO A 17 -12.42 -5.00 -41.45
N VAL A 18 -12.94 -5.96 -40.68
CA VAL A 18 -13.91 -5.71 -39.61
C VAL A 18 -13.29 -4.69 -38.67
N SER A 19 -13.72 -3.43 -38.76
CA SER A 19 -13.25 -2.36 -37.89
C SER A 19 -14.10 -2.38 -36.63
N LEU A 20 -13.46 -2.59 -35.48
CA LEU A 20 -14.12 -2.34 -34.20
C LEU A 20 -14.31 -0.83 -34.02
N PRO A 21 -15.49 -0.38 -33.54
CA PRO A 21 -15.68 0.99 -33.10
C PRO A 21 -14.67 1.41 -32.02
N ASP A 22 -14.17 2.64 -32.10
CA ASP A 22 -13.19 3.22 -31.17
C ASP A 22 -13.62 3.11 -29.69
N GLU A 23 -14.92 3.21 -29.44
CA GLU A 23 -15.52 3.08 -28.10
C GLU A 23 -15.30 1.69 -27.51
N LEU A 24 -15.49 0.64 -28.32
CA LEU A 24 -15.27 -0.74 -27.88
C LEU A 24 -13.78 -1.04 -27.72
N ILE A 25 -12.93 -0.49 -28.58
CA ILE A 25 -11.47 -0.59 -28.42
C ILE A 25 -11.06 0.04 -27.08
N THR A 26 -11.52 1.26 -26.81
CA THR A 26 -11.26 2.01 -25.57
C THR A 26 -11.75 1.23 -24.34
N GLU A 27 -12.93 0.62 -24.43
CA GLU A 27 -13.47 -0.23 -23.39
C GLU A 27 -12.59 -1.47 -23.14
N VAL A 28 -12.22 -2.21 -24.18
CA VAL A 28 -11.37 -3.41 -24.02
C VAL A 28 -10.01 -3.05 -23.44
N LEU A 29 -9.36 -2.00 -23.96
CA LEU A 29 -8.06 -1.55 -23.48
C LEU A 29 -8.08 -1.15 -22.00
N SER A 30 -9.16 -0.54 -21.53
CA SER A 30 -9.19 -0.07 -20.14
C SER A 30 -9.27 -1.21 -19.11
N PHE A 31 -9.37 -2.48 -19.53
CA PHE A 31 -9.17 -3.66 -18.69
C PHE A 31 -7.74 -4.21 -18.69
N ALA A 32 -6.89 -3.77 -19.62
CA ALA A 32 -5.50 -4.22 -19.68
C ALA A 32 -4.66 -3.62 -18.55
N ASP A 33 -3.58 -4.33 -18.17
CA ASP A 33 -2.61 -3.80 -17.21
C ASP A 33 -1.90 -2.55 -17.77
N ALA A 34 -1.47 -1.66 -16.88
CA ALA A 34 -0.91 -0.39 -17.31
C ALA A 34 0.41 -0.59 -18.09
N LYS A 35 1.16 -1.65 -17.75
CA LYS A 35 2.39 -2.01 -18.46
C LYS A 35 2.15 -2.38 -19.92
N THR A 36 1.13 -3.19 -20.21
CA THR A 36 0.75 -3.57 -21.58
C THR A 36 0.28 -2.33 -22.35
N LEU A 37 -0.51 -1.47 -21.72
CA LEU A 37 -0.95 -0.21 -22.36
C LEU A 37 0.23 0.69 -22.71
N MET A 38 1.24 0.78 -21.86
CA MET A 38 2.47 1.52 -22.17
C MET A 38 3.24 0.93 -23.36
N GLN A 39 3.24 -0.39 -23.53
CA GLN A 39 3.82 -1.04 -24.71
C GLN A 39 2.98 -0.81 -25.98
N MET A 40 1.64 -0.80 -25.86
CA MET A 40 0.72 -0.55 -26.99
C MET A 40 0.88 0.85 -27.60
N ARG A 41 1.29 1.85 -26.80
CA ARG A 41 1.64 3.20 -27.32
C ARG A 41 2.68 3.16 -28.43
N CYS A 42 3.59 2.18 -28.40
CA CYS A 42 4.64 2.03 -29.41
C CYS A 42 4.16 1.34 -30.70
N VAL A 43 2.95 0.76 -30.70
CA VAL A 43 2.43 -0.02 -31.83
C VAL A 43 1.83 0.88 -32.92
N SER A 44 1.07 1.92 -32.55
CA SER A 44 0.49 2.86 -33.52
C SER A 44 0.19 4.22 -32.90
N LYS A 45 0.04 5.24 -33.76
CA LYS A 45 -0.39 6.59 -33.36
C LYS A 45 -1.78 6.59 -32.73
N PHE A 46 -2.67 5.72 -33.21
CA PHE A 46 -4.04 5.60 -32.70
C PHE A 46 -4.06 5.02 -31.27
N TRP A 47 -3.29 3.96 -31.01
CA TRP A 47 -3.16 3.41 -29.66
C TRP A 47 -2.54 4.42 -28.70
N ASN A 48 -1.50 5.13 -29.13
CA ASN A 48 -0.92 6.21 -28.33
C ASN A 48 -1.92 7.32 -28.03
N PHE A 49 -2.75 7.72 -29.01
CA PHE A 49 -3.79 8.71 -28.82
C PHE A 49 -4.82 8.30 -27.76
N ILE A 50 -5.34 7.06 -27.81
CA ILE A 50 -6.29 6.55 -26.80
C ILE A 50 -5.63 6.49 -25.41
N VAL A 51 -4.45 5.87 -25.30
CA VAL A 51 -3.80 5.66 -24.00
C VAL A 51 -3.38 6.98 -23.35
N SER A 52 -3.14 8.03 -24.15
CA SER A 52 -2.84 9.38 -23.67
C SER A 52 -4.07 10.25 -23.41
N ASP A 53 -5.30 9.81 -23.75
CA ASP A 53 -6.52 10.57 -23.46
C ASP A 53 -6.78 10.62 -21.93
N PRO A 54 -6.89 11.81 -21.32
CA PRO A 54 -7.23 11.95 -19.91
C PRO A 54 -8.52 11.23 -19.50
N LYS A 55 -9.52 11.10 -20.39
CA LYS A 55 -10.75 10.35 -20.11
C LYS A 55 -10.46 8.85 -19.99
N PHE A 56 -9.64 8.32 -20.90
CA PHE A 56 -9.19 6.93 -20.84
C PHE A 56 -8.37 6.67 -19.58
N VAL A 57 -7.43 7.54 -19.22
CA VAL A 57 -6.61 7.40 -18.00
C VAL A 57 -7.50 7.34 -16.75
N LYS A 58 -8.52 8.21 -16.63
CA LYS A 58 -9.47 8.19 -15.51
C LYS A 58 -10.31 6.91 -15.50
N LEU A 59 -10.76 6.44 -16.67
CA LEU A 59 -11.52 5.20 -16.80
C LEU A 59 -10.68 3.98 -16.40
N HIS A 60 -9.46 3.88 -16.92
CA HIS A 60 -8.50 2.83 -16.60
C HIS A 60 -8.17 2.82 -15.11
N PHE A 61 -7.90 3.96 -14.49
CA PHE A 61 -7.61 4.04 -13.05
C PHE A 61 -8.75 3.50 -12.20
N LYS A 62 -10.01 3.85 -12.52
CA LYS A 62 -11.19 3.30 -11.83
C LYS A 62 -11.32 1.79 -11.99
N ARG A 63 -10.94 1.24 -13.14
CA ARG A 63 -10.96 -0.22 -13.39
C ARG A 63 -9.81 -0.93 -12.67
N SER A 64 -8.61 -0.36 -12.69
CA SER A 64 -7.42 -0.86 -11.98
C SER A 64 -7.63 -0.93 -10.47
N ALA A 65 -8.43 -0.02 -9.89
CA ALA A 65 -8.79 -0.08 -8.46
C ALA A 65 -9.52 -1.38 -8.07
N ARG A 66 -10.24 -2.02 -9.01
CA ARG A 66 -10.94 -3.30 -8.79
C ARG A 66 -10.03 -4.52 -8.86
N ASN A 67 -8.84 -4.38 -9.45
CA ASN A 67 -7.84 -5.43 -9.54
C ASN A 67 -6.47 -4.88 -9.14
N PRO A 68 -6.28 -4.56 -7.85
CA PRO A 68 -5.04 -3.95 -7.40
C PRO A 68 -3.90 -4.96 -7.44
N HIS A 69 -2.70 -4.43 -7.27
CA HIS A 69 -1.47 -5.18 -7.08
C HIS A 69 -1.05 -5.10 -5.62
N LEU A 70 -0.26 -6.06 -5.16
CA LEU A 70 0.49 -5.99 -3.91
C LEU A 70 1.96 -5.71 -4.23
N THR A 71 2.58 -4.77 -3.53
CA THR A 71 4.02 -4.55 -3.63
C THR A 71 4.76 -5.61 -2.82
N LEU A 72 5.39 -6.56 -3.51
CA LEU A 72 6.13 -7.63 -2.86
C LEU A 72 7.57 -7.17 -2.59
N PHE A 73 7.94 -7.08 -1.31
CA PHE A 73 9.29 -6.74 -0.87
C PHE A 73 10.14 -7.99 -0.78
N LEU A 74 11.23 -8.02 -1.53
CA LEU A 74 12.21 -9.09 -1.44
C LEU A 74 13.46 -8.57 -0.77
N SER A 75 13.93 -9.29 0.24
CA SER A 75 15.23 -9.05 0.84
C SER A 75 16.19 -10.14 0.36
N LYS A 76 17.16 -9.78 -0.49
CA LYS A 76 18.12 -10.75 -1.01
C LYS A 76 19.31 -11.00 -0.07
N SER A 77 19.61 -10.04 0.81
CA SER A 77 20.55 -10.23 1.92
C SER A 77 20.35 -9.14 2.97
N HIS A 78 20.47 -9.50 4.25
CA HIS A 78 20.41 -8.54 5.36
C HIS A 78 21.62 -7.57 5.39
N LEU A 79 22.67 -7.85 4.61
CA LEU A 79 23.97 -7.15 4.69
C LEU A 79 24.18 -6.11 3.58
N ASP A 80 23.64 -6.31 2.36
CA ASP A 80 23.90 -5.38 1.23
C ASP A 80 22.78 -4.38 0.94
N GLY A 81 21.63 -4.49 1.62
CA GLY A 81 20.49 -3.60 1.41
C GLY A 81 19.89 -3.66 -0.01
N ASP A 82 20.15 -4.76 -0.74
CA ASP A 82 19.63 -4.99 -2.09
C ASP A 82 18.19 -5.50 -2.03
N ASN A 83 17.28 -4.59 -1.68
CA ASN A 83 15.85 -4.86 -1.63
C ASN A 83 15.22 -4.64 -3.00
N ASN A 84 14.32 -5.55 -3.40
CA ASN A 84 13.45 -5.37 -4.56
C ASN A 84 12.03 -5.06 -4.11
N VAL A 85 11.32 -4.29 -4.92
CA VAL A 85 9.87 -4.17 -4.81
C VAL A 85 9.22 -4.44 -6.16
N VAL A 86 8.37 -5.47 -6.20
CA VAL A 86 7.69 -5.90 -7.43
C VAL A 86 6.18 -5.79 -7.20
N PRO A 87 5.44 -4.95 -7.97
CA PRO A 87 3.99 -5.02 -7.99
C PRO A 87 3.55 -6.38 -8.56
N PHE A 88 2.69 -7.08 -7.84
CA PHE A 88 2.16 -8.38 -8.25
C PHE A 88 0.64 -8.37 -8.19
N SER A 89 -0.01 -8.80 -9.26
CA SER A 89 -1.47 -8.78 -9.39
C SER A 89 -2.14 -9.65 -8.33
N VAL A 90 -3.15 -9.09 -7.64
CA VAL A 90 -3.96 -9.81 -6.64
C VAL A 90 -4.76 -10.94 -7.29
N SER A 91 -5.42 -10.69 -8.43
CA SER A 91 -6.18 -11.73 -9.14
C SER A 91 -5.31 -12.92 -9.49
N ARG A 92 -4.10 -12.68 -10.03
CA ARG A 92 -3.13 -13.75 -10.32
C ARG A 92 -2.73 -14.53 -9.07
N LEU A 93 -2.55 -13.85 -7.94
CA LEU A 93 -2.19 -14.48 -6.67
C LEU A 93 -3.31 -15.40 -6.17
N ILE A 94 -4.56 -15.00 -6.33
CA ILE A 94 -5.74 -15.77 -5.93
C ILE A 94 -5.95 -16.97 -6.85
N GLU A 95 -5.82 -16.79 -8.17
CA GLU A 95 -5.96 -17.86 -9.16
C GLU A 95 -4.85 -18.91 -9.04
N ASN A 96 -3.62 -18.45 -8.78
CA ASN A 96 -2.47 -19.33 -8.61
C ASN A 96 -1.56 -18.80 -7.49
N PRO A 97 -1.55 -19.45 -6.31
CA PRO A 97 -0.72 -19.02 -5.18
C PRO A 97 0.77 -19.32 -5.36
N LEU A 98 1.20 -19.80 -6.53
CA LEU A 98 2.62 -19.93 -6.91
C LEU A 98 3.15 -18.59 -7.41
N ILE A 99 4.13 -18.04 -6.68
CA ILE A 99 4.76 -16.77 -7.03
C ILE A 99 6.09 -17.03 -7.72
N THR A 100 6.23 -16.52 -8.95
CA THR A 100 7.50 -16.51 -9.68
C THR A 100 7.83 -15.08 -10.05
N LEU A 101 8.90 -14.54 -9.45
CA LEU A 101 9.27 -13.15 -9.61
C LEU A 101 10.41 -12.97 -10.61
N PRO A 102 10.35 -11.94 -11.46
CA PRO A 102 11.43 -11.67 -12.40
C PRO A 102 12.66 -11.14 -11.64
N ASN A 103 13.82 -11.73 -11.88
CA ASN A 103 15.09 -11.15 -11.44
C ASN A 103 15.51 -9.99 -12.37
N ASN A 104 14.76 -8.89 -12.31
CA ASN A 104 14.97 -7.73 -13.17
C ASN A 104 15.52 -6.53 -12.36
N PRO A 105 16.68 -5.94 -12.73
CA PRO A 105 17.22 -4.73 -12.10
C PRO A 105 16.24 -3.56 -12.02
N TYR A 106 15.27 -3.50 -12.94
CA TYR A 106 14.20 -2.51 -12.91
C TYR A 106 13.45 -2.42 -11.58
N TYR A 107 13.35 -3.51 -10.82
CA TYR A 107 12.65 -3.53 -9.51
C TYR A 107 13.59 -3.35 -8.31
N ARG A 108 14.91 -3.21 -8.51
CA ARG A 108 15.88 -2.96 -7.44
C ARG A 108 15.70 -1.55 -6.89
N LEU A 109 15.62 -1.44 -5.57
CA LEU A 109 15.54 -0.15 -4.88
C LEU A 109 16.91 0.53 -4.82
N ARG A 110 17.99 -0.25 -4.71
CA ARG A 110 19.36 0.27 -4.68
C ARG A 110 19.71 1.09 -5.93
N ASP A 111 19.29 0.62 -7.10
CA ASP A 111 19.48 1.33 -8.39
C ASP A 111 18.69 2.64 -8.48
N LYS A 112 17.72 2.85 -7.57
CA LYS A 112 16.97 4.09 -7.40
C LYS A 112 17.49 4.94 -6.25
N GLU A 113 18.60 4.53 -5.63
CA GLU A 113 19.15 5.11 -4.41
C GLU A 113 18.12 5.12 -3.26
N CYS A 114 17.28 4.10 -3.19
CA CYS A 114 16.27 3.92 -2.14
C CYS A 114 16.42 2.54 -1.48
N ARG A 115 15.76 2.33 -0.34
CA ARG A 115 15.81 1.06 0.42
C ARG A 115 14.46 0.54 0.86
N PHE A 116 13.47 1.43 1.02
CA PHE A 116 12.14 1.10 1.49
C PHE A 116 11.06 1.80 0.67
N VAL A 117 9.84 1.29 0.76
CA VAL A 117 8.63 1.96 0.27
C VAL A 117 7.79 2.32 1.49
N ILE A 118 7.42 3.57 1.55
CA ILE A 118 6.66 4.15 2.67
C ILE A 118 5.17 3.97 2.43
N GLY A 119 4.72 4.11 1.19
CA GLY A 119 3.32 3.96 0.83
C GLY A 119 3.09 3.98 -0.67
N SER A 120 1.82 3.79 -1.04
CA SER A 120 1.34 3.81 -2.41
C SER A 120 0.08 4.66 -2.49
N CYS A 121 0.02 5.56 -3.46
CA CYS A 121 -1.14 6.43 -3.66
C CYS A 121 -1.25 6.81 -5.14
N ASN A 122 -2.43 6.69 -5.75
CA ASN A 122 -2.72 7.10 -7.12
C ASN A 122 -1.72 6.57 -8.19
N GLY A 123 -1.17 5.38 -7.99
CA GLY A 123 -0.18 4.75 -8.87
C GLY A 123 1.28 5.17 -8.65
N TRP A 124 1.55 6.01 -7.66
CA TRP A 124 2.89 6.33 -7.21
C TRP A 124 3.27 5.53 -5.97
N LEU A 125 4.46 4.96 -5.99
CA LEU A 125 5.15 4.45 -4.81
C LEU A 125 6.06 5.54 -4.25
N CYS A 126 5.88 5.86 -2.97
CA CYS A 126 6.78 6.74 -2.24
C CYS A 126 7.95 5.92 -1.68
N LEU A 127 9.14 6.13 -2.22
CA LEU A 127 10.37 5.44 -1.85
C LEU A 127 11.16 6.28 -0.84
N LEU A 128 11.77 5.62 0.14
CA LEU A 128 12.71 6.21 1.09
C LEU A 128 14.12 5.73 0.80
N GLY A 129 15.06 6.68 0.69
CA GLY A 129 16.49 6.45 0.62
C GLY A 129 17.22 7.11 1.77
N TYR A 130 18.40 6.58 2.10
CA TYR A 130 19.30 7.23 3.03
C TYR A 130 20.76 6.88 2.77
N SER A 131 21.63 7.80 3.17
CA SER A 131 23.08 7.63 3.27
C SER A 131 23.51 7.92 4.70
N CYS A 132 24.57 7.25 5.14
CA CYS A 132 25.18 7.49 6.45
C CYS A 132 26.49 8.26 6.24
N LEU A 133 26.64 9.38 6.94
CA LEU A 133 27.82 10.24 6.95
C LEU A 133 28.25 10.43 8.40
N SER A 134 29.27 9.67 8.85
CA SER A 134 29.66 9.63 10.26
C SER A 134 28.44 9.35 11.16
N ASP A 135 28.20 10.17 12.20
CA ASP A 135 27.08 10.10 13.14
C ASP A 135 25.73 10.61 12.60
N TYR A 136 25.64 10.95 11.32
CA TYR A 136 24.42 11.50 10.72
C TYR A 136 23.90 10.62 9.59
N ARG A 137 22.57 10.57 9.48
CA ARG A 137 21.86 9.95 8.37
C ARG A 137 21.17 11.05 7.57
N GLN A 138 21.50 11.15 6.29
CA GLN A 138 20.74 11.98 5.36
C GLN A 138 19.65 11.12 4.73
N ILE A 139 18.39 11.54 4.85
CA ILE A 139 17.22 10.84 4.32
C ILE A 139 16.64 11.66 3.16
N TRP A 140 16.14 10.98 2.13
CA TRP A 140 15.42 11.58 1.01
C TRP A 140 14.31 10.67 0.51
N PHE A 141 13.43 11.23 -0.31
CA PHE A 141 12.30 10.55 -0.90
C PHE A 141 12.36 10.61 -2.44
N ARG A 142 11.80 9.59 -3.09
CA ARG A 142 11.58 9.56 -4.54
C ARG A 142 10.22 8.95 -4.83
N PHE A 143 9.52 9.44 -5.83
CA PHE A 143 8.27 8.86 -6.30
C PHE A 143 8.51 8.06 -7.56
N TRP A 144 8.00 6.84 -7.56
CA TRP A 144 8.15 5.91 -8.67
C TRP A 144 6.80 5.37 -9.09
N ASN A 145 6.52 5.41 -10.39
CA ASN A 145 5.41 4.69 -10.99
C ASN A 145 5.98 3.47 -11.74
N PRO A 146 5.83 2.23 -11.22
CA PRO A 146 6.36 1.02 -11.85
C PRO A 146 5.71 0.67 -13.20
N ALA A 147 4.50 1.15 -13.45
CA ALA A 147 3.78 0.87 -14.69
C ALA A 147 4.25 1.76 -15.85
N THR A 148 4.47 3.05 -15.58
CA THR A 148 4.93 4.02 -16.59
C THR A 148 6.45 4.16 -16.66
N GLY A 149 7.16 3.73 -15.61
CA GLY A 149 8.60 3.93 -15.47
C GLY A 149 9.03 5.35 -15.09
N LYS A 150 8.08 6.26 -14.84
CA LYS A 150 8.39 7.61 -14.38
C LYS A 150 8.95 7.61 -12.96
N MET A 151 9.92 8.50 -12.72
CA MET A 151 10.62 8.66 -11.46
C MET A 151 10.82 10.15 -11.14
N SER A 152 10.63 10.56 -9.90
CA SER A 152 10.96 11.92 -9.47
C SER A 152 12.46 12.09 -9.16
N GLN A 153 12.90 13.34 -9.10
CA GLN A 153 14.14 13.70 -8.40
C GLN A 153 14.04 13.39 -6.90
N LYS A 154 15.17 13.50 -6.19
CA LYS A 154 15.22 13.36 -4.73
C LYS A 154 14.56 14.57 -4.08
N LEU A 155 13.69 14.30 -3.11
CA LEU A 155 12.86 15.31 -2.43
C LEU A 155 12.99 15.16 -0.91
N GLY A 156 12.62 16.22 -0.20
CA GLY A 156 12.42 16.19 1.25
C GLY A 156 13.68 15.83 2.03
N TYR A 157 14.84 16.35 1.62
CA TYR A 157 16.09 16.10 2.33
C TYR A 157 15.95 16.49 3.80
N MET A 158 16.32 15.56 4.67
CA MET A 158 16.36 15.79 6.11
C MET A 158 17.58 15.09 6.70
N TRP A 159 18.09 15.68 7.78
CA TRP A 159 19.21 15.15 8.53
C TRP A 159 18.70 14.60 9.84
N ASP A 160 19.24 13.44 10.21
CA ASP A 160 18.94 12.79 11.47
C ASP A 160 20.23 12.34 12.16
N HIS A 161 20.27 12.46 13.47
CA HIS A 161 21.43 12.10 14.27
C HIS A 161 21.32 10.60 14.63
N MET A 162 22.30 9.79 14.21
CA MET A 162 22.26 8.33 14.34
C MET A 162 22.19 7.81 15.78
N LEU A 163 22.48 8.66 16.78
CA LEU A 163 22.34 8.33 18.20
C LEU A 163 20.88 8.29 18.68
N GLY A 164 19.93 8.84 17.91
CA GLY A 164 18.48 8.78 18.22
C GLY A 164 17.71 7.67 17.48
N LEU A 165 18.38 6.89 16.63
CA LEU A 165 17.77 6.18 15.49
C LEU A 165 17.26 4.77 15.75
N TYR A 166 17.30 4.26 16.99
CA TYR A 166 16.89 2.88 17.21
C TYR A 166 15.39 2.66 17.37
N THR A 167 14.50 3.66 17.51
CA THR A 167 13.10 3.29 17.87
C THR A 167 11.90 4.19 17.51
N HIS A 168 11.99 5.43 16.97
CA HIS A 168 10.86 6.38 17.18
C HIS A 168 10.35 7.28 16.03
N PHE A 169 10.67 7.06 14.75
CA PHE A 169 10.05 7.81 13.65
C PHE A 169 9.26 6.91 12.70
N LYS A 170 8.14 7.44 12.22
CA LYS A 170 7.18 6.79 11.34
C LYS A 170 6.88 7.68 10.14
N PHE A 171 6.69 7.06 8.98
CA PHE A 171 6.32 7.79 7.77
C PHE A 171 5.00 7.30 7.19
N ALA A 172 4.18 8.24 6.74
CA ALA A 172 2.96 7.97 6.01
C ALA A 172 2.88 8.83 4.75
N PHE A 173 2.28 8.31 3.70
CA PHE A 173 2.22 8.94 2.38
C PHE A 173 0.78 8.99 1.89
N GLY A 174 0.36 10.15 1.39
CA GLY A 174 -1.00 10.33 0.87
C GLY A 174 -1.12 11.51 -0.07
N TYR A 175 -2.30 11.64 -0.68
CA TYR A 175 -2.65 12.70 -1.61
C TYR A 175 -3.58 13.71 -0.94
N ASP A 176 -3.22 14.98 -1.01
CA ASP A 176 -3.99 16.11 -0.54
C ASP A 176 -4.93 16.59 -1.65
N ASN A 177 -6.22 16.34 -1.46
CA ASN A 177 -7.25 16.71 -2.42
C ASN A 177 -7.45 18.23 -2.56
N LEU A 178 -7.05 19.04 -1.57
CA LEU A 178 -7.21 20.51 -1.62
C LEU A 178 -6.09 21.18 -2.40
N SER A 179 -4.84 20.80 -2.13
CA SER A 179 -3.69 21.33 -2.88
C SER A 179 -3.43 20.60 -4.19
N GLU A 180 -4.12 19.49 -4.44
CA GLU A 180 -3.90 18.58 -5.58
C GLU A 180 -2.47 18.03 -5.66
N THR A 181 -1.76 17.99 -4.53
CA THR A 181 -0.38 17.47 -4.43
C THR A 181 -0.27 16.32 -3.44
N TYR A 182 0.90 15.70 -3.38
CA TYR A 182 1.18 14.65 -2.40
C TYR A 182 1.85 15.23 -1.16
N LYS A 183 1.60 14.58 -0.02
CA LYS A 183 2.24 14.90 1.26
C LYS A 183 2.87 13.66 1.87
N ILE A 184 4.01 13.85 2.53
CA ILE A 184 4.64 12.86 3.39
C ILE A 184 4.56 13.36 4.83
N VAL A 185 4.04 12.53 5.72
CA VAL A 185 3.91 12.84 7.14
C VAL A 185 4.95 12.04 7.91
N LEU A 186 5.75 12.75 8.68
CA LEU A 186 6.75 12.21 9.60
C LEU A 186 6.23 12.39 11.02
N SER A 187 6.02 11.28 11.72
CA SER A 187 5.70 11.27 13.15
C SER A 187 6.90 10.83 13.96
N ILE A 188 7.34 11.66 14.90
CA ILE A 188 8.49 11.42 15.78
C ILE A 188 7.97 11.31 17.21
N LEU A 189 8.18 10.17 17.85
CA LEU A 189 7.89 10.02 19.27
C LEU A 189 8.97 10.74 20.10
N ASP A 190 8.53 11.71 20.90
CA ASP A 190 9.30 12.40 21.91
C ASP A 190 8.97 11.77 23.26
N GLU A 191 9.78 10.77 23.66
CA GLU A 191 9.54 10.01 24.90
C GLU A 191 9.63 10.90 26.15
N ALA A 192 10.56 11.87 26.15
CA ALA A 192 10.77 12.77 27.29
C ALA A 192 9.56 13.67 27.54
N ALA A 193 8.97 14.22 26.48
CA ALA A 193 7.75 15.02 26.57
C ALA A 193 6.46 14.17 26.42
N ASN A 194 6.59 12.85 26.25
CA ASN A 194 5.50 11.90 26.03
C ASN A 194 4.47 12.41 25.00
N ARG A 195 4.95 12.84 23.84
CA ARG A 195 4.14 13.39 22.74
C ARG A 195 4.67 12.93 21.39
N THR A 196 3.83 13.03 20.36
CA THR A 196 4.27 12.80 18.99
C THR A 196 4.42 14.14 18.28
N ASN A 197 5.65 14.47 17.88
CA ASN A 197 5.93 15.61 17.03
C ASN A 197 5.67 15.22 15.58
N VAL A 198 4.89 16.04 14.86
CA VAL A 198 4.51 15.74 13.48
C VAL A 198 5.07 16.80 12.56
N ARG A 199 5.69 16.35 11.48
CA ARG A 199 6.14 17.18 10.37
C ARG A 199 5.49 16.71 9.08
N VAL A 200 5.24 17.65 8.19
CA VAL A 200 4.66 17.36 6.88
C VAL A 200 5.60 17.93 5.83
N LEU A 201 5.90 17.11 4.83
CA LEU A 201 6.53 17.52 3.59
C LEU A 201 5.42 17.68 2.55
N SER A 202 5.25 18.89 2.03
CA SER A 202 4.44 19.09 0.83
C SER A 202 5.34 18.90 -0.38
N VAL A 203 4.91 18.09 -1.35
CA VAL A 203 5.78 17.78 -2.51
C VAL A 203 5.86 18.96 -3.48
N GLY A 204 4.82 19.80 -3.53
CA GLY A 204 4.80 20.99 -4.37
C GLY A 204 5.85 22.04 -3.97
N ASP A 205 6.09 22.24 -2.66
CA ASP A 205 7.06 23.22 -2.15
C ASP A 205 8.41 22.60 -1.72
N ASN A 206 8.47 21.25 -1.69
CA ASN A 206 9.62 20.47 -1.27
C ASN A 206 10.18 20.87 0.11
N ASN A 207 9.31 21.31 1.03
CA ASN A 207 9.74 21.80 2.34
C ASN A 207 9.09 21.06 3.50
N TRP A 208 9.90 20.75 4.51
CA TRP A 208 9.43 20.18 5.76
C TRP A 208 8.94 21.30 6.67
N ARG A 209 7.71 21.16 7.16
CA ARG A 209 7.13 22.08 8.15
C ARG A 209 6.58 21.30 9.33
N ALA A 210 6.77 21.85 10.52
CA ALA A 210 6.16 21.31 11.72
C ALA A 210 4.68 21.73 11.76
N ILE A 211 3.80 20.78 12.08
CA ILE A 211 2.40 21.07 12.41
C ILE A 211 2.18 20.88 13.90
N GLN A 212 0.98 21.21 14.37
CA GLN A 212 0.63 21.03 15.77
C GLN A 212 0.86 19.57 16.19
N SER A 213 1.64 19.36 17.26
CA SER A 213 1.79 18.05 17.88
C SER A 213 0.46 17.62 18.50
N PHE A 214 0.13 16.34 18.41
CA PHE A 214 -1.10 15.80 18.99
C PHE A 214 -0.81 15.13 20.34
N PRO A 215 -1.75 15.19 21.32
CA PRO A 215 -1.55 14.65 22.67
C PRO A 215 -1.80 13.13 22.73
N ALA A 216 -1.32 12.40 21.73
CA ALA A 216 -1.27 10.95 21.77
C ALA A 216 0.10 10.46 21.31
N VAL A 217 0.45 9.27 21.77
CA VAL A 217 1.73 8.62 21.52
C VAL A 217 1.51 7.60 20.42
N SER A 218 2.20 7.76 19.29
CA SER A 218 2.25 6.72 18.27
C SER A 218 2.66 5.40 18.89
N LEU A 219 2.02 4.29 18.46
CA LEU A 219 2.31 2.99 19.06
C LEU A 219 3.83 2.66 18.97
N PRO A 220 4.49 2.34 20.09
CA PRO A 220 5.90 1.98 20.10
C PRO A 220 6.01 0.56 19.56
N PHE A 221 6.45 0.41 18.32
CA PHE A 221 6.60 -0.91 17.72
C PHE A 221 7.62 -1.73 18.52
N ARG A 222 7.21 -2.94 18.95
CA ARG A 222 8.15 -3.88 19.57
C ARG A 222 9.16 -4.47 18.58
N TYR A 223 8.89 -4.42 17.27
CA TYR A 223 9.73 -5.04 16.23
C TYR A 223 9.63 -4.27 14.90
N SER A 224 10.38 -3.18 14.74
CA SER A 224 10.36 -2.38 13.51
C SER A 224 11.35 -2.87 12.48
N ASN A 225 10.85 -3.19 11.28
CA ASN A 225 11.58 -2.95 10.04
C ASN A 225 10.99 -1.66 9.42
N PRO A 226 11.78 -0.72 8.84
CA PRO A 226 11.30 0.59 8.34
C PRO A 226 10.26 0.58 7.19
N GLY A 227 9.64 -0.58 6.89
CA GLY A 227 8.61 -0.77 5.86
C GLY A 227 7.25 -1.25 6.39
N VAL A 228 7.11 -1.44 7.71
CA VAL A 228 5.82 -1.82 8.33
C VAL A 228 4.85 -0.63 8.25
N ASN A 229 3.54 -0.93 8.17
CA ASN A 229 2.50 0.07 7.90
C ASN A 229 2.27 1.01 9.09
N ASP A 230 2.78 2.23 8.98
CA ASP A 230 2.71 3.22 10.06
C ASP A 230 1.43 4.07 10.04
N GLY A 231 0.75 4.11 8.90
CA GLY A 231 -0.51 4.79 8.70
C GLY A 231 -1.11 4.45 7.34
N VAL A 232 -2.44 4.51 7.24
CA VAL A 232 -3.21 4.15 6.05
C VAL A 232 -3.91 5.37 5.47
N TYR A 233 -3.77 5.55 4.16
CA TYR A 233 -4.42 6.62 3.43
C TYR A 233 -5.86 6.23 3.07
N LEU A 234 -6.82 7.10 3.40
CA LEU A 234 -8.20 6.97 2.99
C LEU A 234 -8.78 8.37 2.70
N ASN A 235 -9.21 8.58 1.46
CA ASN A 235 -9.99 9.74 1.02
C ASN A 235 -9.45 11.10 1.51
N GLY A 236 -8.16 11.38 1.27
CA GLY A 236 -7.52 12.65 1.67
C GLY A 236 -7.03 12.70 3.13
N SER A 237 -7.26 11.64 3.92
CA SER A 237 -6.80 11.56 5.31
C SER A 237 -5.79 10.42 5.51
N LEU A 238 -4.83 10.63 6.41
CA LEU A 238 -3.93 9.59 6.90
C LEU A 238 -4.38 9.14 8.29
N ASN A 239 -4.52 7.84 8.47
CA ASN A 239 -5.06 7.23 9.69
C ASN A 239 -4.00 6.34 10.32
N TRP A 240 -3.78 6.44 11.64
CA TRP A 240 -2.87 5.55 12.36
C TRP A 240 -3.33 5.30 13.79
N LEU A 241 -2.89 4.20 14.37
CA LEU A 241 -3.16 3.88 15.77
C LEU A 241 -2.19 4.62 16.71
N ALA A 242 -2.74 5.13 17.81
CA ALA A 242 -2.01 5.81 18.87
C ALA A 242 -2.62 5.51 20.24
N LEU A 243 -1.95 5.98 21.30
CA LEU A 243 -2.37 5.87 22.69
C LEU A 243 -2.62 7.26 23.29
N ARG A 244 -3.78 7.46 23.91
CA ARG A 244 -4.19 8.76 24.53
C ARG A 244 -3.36 9.16 25.76
N CYS A 245 -2.63 8.24 26.40
CA CYS A 245 -1.96 8.51 27.67
C CYS A 245 -0.60 7.80 27.80
N TYR A 246 0.24 8.37 28.67
CA TYR A 246 1.56 7.95 29.15
C TYR A 246 2.01 6.54 28.80
N PHE A 247 3.02 6.44 27.93
CA PHE A 247 3.78 5.21 27.72
C PHE A 247 5.19 5.41 28.27
N GLN A 248 5.49 4.84 29.44
CA GLN A 248 6.87 4.61 29.84
C GLN A 248 7.38 3.39 29.08
N SER A 249 8.29 3.59 28.15
CA SER A 249 8.98 2.52 27.42
C SER A 249 9.98 1.78 28.32
N ASN A 250 9.50 1.12 29.39
CA ASN A 250 10.32 0.17 30.16
C ASN A 250 10.47 -1.16 29.38
N GLY A 251 10.84 -1.09 28.10
CA GLY A 251 10.96 -2.23 27.18
C GLY A 251 9.65 -3.00 26.96
N ALA A 252 9.76 -4.30 26.70
CA ALA A 252 8.63 -5.20 26.39
C ALA A 252 7.52 -5.25 27.48
N TYR A 253 7.78 -4.71 28.67
CA TYR A 253 6.85 -4.68 29.81
C TYR A 253 5.81 -3.55 29.76
N GLY A 254 6.04 -2.48 28.98
CA GLY A 254 5.11 -1.34 28.88
C GLY A 254 3.75 -1.69 28.28
N TRP A 255 3.66 -2.75 27.47
CA TRP A 255 2.38 -3.21 26.89
C TRP A 255 1.42 -3.80 27.93
N LYS A 256 1.96 -4.36 29.03
CA LYS A 256 1.13 -4.99 30.08
C LYS A 256 0.30 -3.98 30.88
N SER A 257 0.70 -2.71 30.87
CA SER A 257 0.02 -1.62 31.58
C SER A 257 -0.97 -0.83 30.72
N ILE A 258 -1.09 -1.15 29.43
CA ILE A 258 -2.01 -0.47 28.53
C ILE A 258 -3.45 -0.95 28.82
N ASN A 259 -4.45 -0.11 28.54
CA ASN A 259 -5.86 -0.48 28.57
C ASN A 259 -6.48 -0.28 27.17
N VAL A 260 -7.45 -1.12 26.75
CA VAL A 260 -8.18 -0.96 25.48
C VAL A 260 -8.70 0.48 25.28
N ARG A 261 -9.15 1.13 26.35
CA ARG A 261 -9.68 2.50 26.36
C ARG A 261 -8.65 3.58 26.03
N GLN A 262 -7.37 3.26 26.08
CA GLN A 262 -6.29 4.18 25.72
C GLN A 262 -6.06 4.22 24.20
N PHE A 263 -6.48 3.20 23.46
CA PHE A 263 -6.33 3.17 22.01
C PHE A 263 -7.21 4.23 21.36
N VAL A 264 -6.63 4.91 20.39
CA VAL A 264 -7.30 5.88 19.54
C VAL A 264 -6.76 5.74 18.13
N ILE A 265 -7.60 5.97 17.14
CA ILE A 265 -7.18 6.17 15.76
C ILE A 265 -7.09 7.67 15.54
N ILE A 266 -5.91 8.13 15.13
CA ILE A 266 -5.68 9.51 14.73
C ILE A 266 -5.87 9.57 13.22
N SER A 267 -6.78 10.43 12.79
CA SER A 267 -6.99 10.77 11.38
C SER A 267 -6.51 12.19 11.15
N LEU A 268 -5.45 12.36 10.36
CA LEU A 268 -4.96 13.65 9.90
C LEU A 268 -5.52 13.94 8.51
N ASP A 269 -6.37 14.96 8.41
CA ASP A 269 -6.82 15.49 7.13
C ASP A 269 -5.65 16.20 6.45
N LEU A 270 -5.25 15.75 5.26
CA LEU A 270 -4.06 16.29 4.61
C LEU A 270 -4.24 17.70 4.05
N GLY A 271 -5.47 18.12 3.75
CA GLY A 271 -5.72 19.43 3.15
C GLY A 271 -5.77 20.55 4.16
N THR A 272 -6.47 20.32 5.27
CA THR A 272 -6.61 21.26 6.39
C THR A 272 -5.52 21.07 7.45
N GLU A 273 -4.86 19.91 7.46
CA GLU A 273 -3.80 19.53 8.39
C GLU A 273 -4.28 19.55 9.84
N THR A 274 -5.55 19.16 10.01
CA THR A 274 -6.23 19.06 11.28
C THR A 274 -6.42 17.60 11.67
N TYR A 275 -6.45 17.34 12.98
CA TYR A 275 -6.62 15.99 13.51
C TYR A 275 -8.07 15.74 13.89
N ARG A 276 -8.54 14.52 13.61
CA ARG A 276 -9.73 13.92 14.19
C ARG A 276 -9.33 12.71 15.03
N HIS A 277 -9.98 12.56 16.16
CA HIS A 277 -9.88 11.38 17.01
C HIS A 277 -11.03 10.45 16.69
N LEU A 278 -10.72 9.19 16.47
CA LEU A 278 -11.70 8.13 16.26
C LEU A 278 -11.48 7.03 17.29
N MET A 279 -12.55 6.56 17.90
CA MET A 279 -12.49 5.42 18.81
C MET A 279 -12.45 4.08 18.04
N PRO A 280 -11.70 3.09 18.55
CA PRO A 280 -11.82 1.70 18.10
C PRO A 280 -13.27 1.17 18.27
N PRO A 281 -13.64 0.10 17.57
CA PRO A 281 -14.98 -0.49 17.66
C PRO A 281 -15.30 -0.96 19.09
N TYR A 282 -16.57 -0.86 19.49
CA TYR A 282 -17.04 -1.26 20.83
C TYR A 282 -16.74 -2.72 21.20
N GLY A 283 -16.62 -3.63 20.23
CA GLY A 283 -16.28 -5.04 20.49
C GLY A 283 -14.80 -5.29 20.86
N PHE A 284 -13.97 -4.24 20.90
CA PHE A 284 -12.59 -4.31 21.37
C PHE A 284 -12.50 -4.17 22.90
N ASP A 285 -12.99 -5.18 23.61
CA ASP A 285 -13.19 -5.13 25.07
C ASP A 285 -11.98 -5.62 25.89
N ALA A 286 -11.13 -6.46 25.30
CA ALA A 286 -10.02 -7.11 26.00
C ALA A 286 -8.72 -6.94 25.24
N LEU A 287 -7.65 -6.62 25.98
CA LEU A 287 -6.32 -6.54 25.39
C LEU A 287 -5.73 -7.93 25.15
N SER A 288 -5.20 -8.08 23.96
CA SER A 288 -4.30 -9.17 23.60
C SER A 288 -2.84 -8.73 23.76
N PRO A 289 -1.89 -9.66 23.98
CA PRO A 289 -0.46 -9.37 23.83
C PRO A 289 -0.11 -8.90 22.41
N VAL A 290 -0.91 -9.24 21.41
CA VAL A 290 -0.72 -8.83 20.02
C VAL A 290 -1.29 -7.44 19.79
N GLU A 291 -0.51 -6.58 19.15
CA GLU A 291 -0.90 -5.22 18.80
C GLU A 291 -2.00 -5.23 17.72
N PRO A 292 -3.12 -4.50 17.92
CA PRO A 292 -4.14 -4.36 16.89
C PRO A 292 -3.57 -3.62 15.68
N SER A 293 -4.17 -3.81 14.51
CA SER A 293 -3.74 -3.14 13.30
C SER A 293 -4.91 -2.51 12.57
N ILE A 294 -4.62 -1.48 11.77
CA ILE A 294 -5.58 -0.88 10.84
C ILE A 294 -5.12 -1.09 9.40
N CYS A 295 -6.11 -1.24 8.52
CA CYS A 295 -5.91 -1.42 7.09
C CYS A 295 -7.07 -0.79 6.31
N ILE A 296 -6.96 -0.74 4.99
CA ILE A 296 -8.08 -0.39 4.11
C ILE A 296 -8.53 -1.66 3.40
N LEU A 297 -9.81 -2.01 3.57
CA LEU A 297 -10.46 -3.10 2.85
C LEU A 297 -11.78 -2.57 2.30
N MET A 298 -12.09 -2.88 1.04
CA MET A 298 -13.34 -2.44 0.39
C MET A 298 -13.57 -0.92 0.50
N ASP A 299 -12.51 -0.13 0.31
CA ASP A 299 -12.50 1.33 0.49
C ASP A 299 -12.98 1.84 1.87
N CYS A 300 -12.98 0.98 2.89
CA CYS A 300 -13.36 1.30 4.26
C CYS A 300 -12.15 1.22 5.19
N LEU A 301 -12.10 2.09 6.20
CA LEU A 301 -11.15 1.96 7.30
C LEU A 301 -11.52 0.72 8.12
N CYS A 302 -10.58 -0.21 8.24
CA CYS A 302 -10.76 -1.44 8.99
C CYS A 302 -9.84 -1.50 10.20
N PHE A 303 -10.38 -1.99 11.32
CA PHE A 303 -9.66 -2.25 12.55
C PHE A 303 -9.64 -3.75 12.81
N SER A 304 -8.48 -4.31 13.05
CA SER A 304 -8.34 -5.73 13.34
C SER A 304 -7.63 -5.98 14.66
N HIS A 305 -8.09 -6.99 15.38
CA HIS A 305 -7.52 -7.37 16.66
C HIS A 305 -7.64 -8.87 16.90
N ASP A 306 -6.80 -9.35 17.80
CA ASP A 306 -6.91 -10.67 18.39
C ASP A 306 -8.01 -10.68 19.46
N ASP A 307 -8.92 -11.65 19.40
CA ASP A 307 -9.93 -11.90 20.42
C ASP A 307 -9.58 -13.17 21.22
N LYS A 308 -9.02 -12.94 22.41
CA LYS A 308 -8.68 -13.97 23.40
C LYS A 308 -7.83 -15.11 22.83
N ARG A 309 -7.00 -14.85 21.82
CA ARG A 309 -6.18 -15.84 21.11
C ARG A 309 -6.96 -16.98 20.44
N THR A 310 -8.25 -16.79 20.21
CA THR A 310 -9.11 -17.80 19.57
C THR A 310 -9.49 -17.39 18.16
N HIS A 311 -9.77 -16.10 17.97
CA HIS A 311 -10.23 -15.56 16.71
C HIS A 311 -9.45 -14.30 16.35
N PHE A 312 -9.22 -14.13 15.07
CA PHE A 312 -8.83 -12.86 14.48
C PHE A 312 -10.10 -12.13 14.01
N VAL A 313 -10.35 -10.94 14.54
CA VAL A 313 -11.57 -10.17 14.28
C VAL A 313 -11.23 -8.93 13.47
N ILE A 314 -12.01 -8.68 12.42
CA ILE A 314 -11.89 -7.50 11.55
C ILE A 314 -13.21 -6.75 11.62
N TRP A 315 -13.13 -5.47 11.93
CA TRP A 315 -14.22 -4.49 11.90
C TRP A 315 -14.00 -3.54 10.72
N LYS A 316 -15.07 -3.09 10.09
CA LYS A 316 -15.07 -2.01 9.09
C LYS A 316 -15.89 -0.83 9.59
N MET A 317 -15.43 0.38 9.31
CA MET A 317 -16.19 1.60 9.52
C MET A 317 -16.97 1.88 8.23
N GLU A 318 -18.29 1.67 8.23
CA GLU A 318 -19.12 1.79 7.03
C GLU A 318 -19.22 3.24 6.55
N GLU A 319 -19.23 4.19 7.48
CA GLU A 319 -19.21 5.62 7.20
C GLU A 319 -17.97 6.24 7.85
N PHE A 320 -16.99 6.63 7.02
CA PHE A 320 -15.73 7.15 7.53
C PHE A 320 -15.92 8.39 8.42
N GLY A 321 -15.45 8.29 9.66
CA GLY A 321 -15.57 9.33 10.68
C GLY A 321 -16.80 9.22 11.59
N VAL A 322 -17.70 8.27 11.36
CA VAL A 322 -18.86 7.99 12.22
C VAL A 322 -18.57 6.75 13.06
N GLU A 323 -18.31 6.93 14.36
CA GLU A 323 -17.88 5.85 15.25
C GLU A 323 -18.97 4.77 15.44
N GLU A 324 -20.24 5.15 15.37
CA GLU A 324 -21.38 4.24 15.46
C GLU A 324 -21.51 3.32 14.24
N SER A 325 -20.82 3.65 13.13
CA SER A 325 -20.86 2.87 11.89
C SER A 325 -19.90 1.68 11.87
N TRP A 326 -19.20 1.41 12.98
CA TRP A 326 -18.37 0.22 13.10
C TRP A 326 -19.22 -1.06 13.02
N ALA A 327 -19.00 -1.86 11.99
CA ALA A 327 -19.63 -3.15 11.79
C ALA A 327 -18.57 -4.27 11.77
N GLN A 328 -18.87 -5.40 12.42
CA GLN A 328 -17.97 -6.55 12.36
C GLN A 328 -17.99 -7.12 10.93
N LEU A 329 -16.84 -7.11 10.27
CA LEU A 329 -16.69 -7.61 8.90
C LEU A 329 -16.44 -9.12 8.90
N LEU A 330 -15.45 -9.59 9.66
CA LEU A 330 -15.05 -10.99 9.73
C LEU A 330 -14.64 -11.38 11.15
N ARG A 331 -14.88 -12.64 11.49
CA ARG A 331 -14.39 -13.29 12.71
C ARG A 331 -13.87 -14.67 12.33
N ILE A 332 -12.55 -14.81 12.27
CA ILE A 332 -11.86 -15.96 11.70
C ILE A 332 -11.22 -16.76 12.83
N SER A 333 -11.45 -18.07 12.90
CA SER A 333 -10.76 -18.93 13.87
C SER A 333 -9.30 -19.11 13.47
N TYR A 334 -8.37 -19.06 14.43
CA TYR A 334 -6.97 -19.38 14.13
C TYR A 334 -6.76 -20.84 13.72
N GLN A 335 -7.70 -21.73 14.07
CA GLN A 335 -7.70 -23.12 13.59
C GLN A 335 -7.92 -23.18 12.08
N ASP A 336 -8.83 -22.35 11.55
CA ASP A 336 -9.12 -22.29 10.11
C ASP A 336 -7.95 -21.70 9.32
N LEU A 337 -7.20 -20.79 9.94
CA LEU A 337 -5.94 -20.24 9.40
C LEU A 337 -4.80 -21.26 9.41
N GLN A 338 -4.99 -22.43 10.05
CA GLN A 338 -3.99 -23.48 10.19
C GLN A 338 -2.64 -22.93 10.65
N SER A 339 -2.63 -21.99 11.61
CA SER A 339 -1.38 -21.35 12.05
C SER A 339 -0.46 -22.40 12.68
N VAL A 340 0.82 -22.36 12.31
CA VAL A 340 1.81 -23.42 12.61
C VAL A 340 2.39 -23.30 14.04
N HIS A 341 1.77 -22.52 14.92
CA HIS A 341 2.33 -22.23 16.23
C HIS A 341 1.94 -23.31 17.25
N HIS A 342 2.91 -24.14 17.61
CA HIS A 342 2.76 -25.24 18.55
C HIS A 342 2.81 -24.79 20.03
N ASP A 343 3.29 -23.57 20.33
CA ASP A 343 3.46 -23.06 21.70
C ASP A 343 2.78 -21.71 21.97
N VAL A 344 2.30 -21.54 23.20
CA VAL A 344 1.60 -20.34 23.72
C VAL A 344 2.47 -19.08 23.74
N VAL A 345 3.80 -19.23 23.67
CA VAL A 345 4.77 -18.12 23.66
C VAL A 345 4.88 -17.50 22.26
N ASP A 346 4.85 -18.30 21.20
CA ASP A 346 4.97 -17.80 19.82
C ASP A 346 3.77 -16.95 19.41
N LEU A 347 2.57 -17.36 19.83
CA LEU A 347 1.33 -16.60 19.62
C LEU A 347 1.34 -15.20 20.26
N GLN A 348 2.20 -14.92 21.25
CA GLN A 348 2.26 -13.59 21.88
C GLN A 348 2.90 -12.54 20.96
N TYR A 349 3.60 -12.99 19.92
CA TYR A 349 4.34 -12.13 19.00
C TYR A 349 3.85 -12.25 17.54
N SER A 350 2.89 -13.13 17.29
CA SER A 350 2.32 -13.43 15.98
C SER A 350 1.26 -12.38 15.61
N GLN A 351 1.70 -11.32 14.93
CA GLN A 351 0.85 -10.24 14.45
C GLN A 351 0.29 -10.60 13.07
N TRP A 352 -1.00 -10.33 12.89
CA TRP A 352 -1.73 -10.56 11.65
C TRP A 352 -2.10 -9.24 11.01
N LEU A 353 -1.91 -9.15 9.69
CA LEU A 353 -2.21 -7.95 8.91
C LEU A 353 -3.08 -8.33 7.69
N PRO A 354 -4.30 -7.82 7.59
CA PRO A 354 -5.09 -7.91 6.36
C PRO A 354 -4.44 -7.05 5.28
N LEU A 355 -4.11 -7.66 4.15
CA LEU A 355 -3.50 -6.98 3.01
C LEU A 355 -4.55 -6.52 1.99
N HIS A 356 -5.51 -7.40 1.66
CA HIS A 356 -6.56 -7.10 0.70
C HIS A 356 -7.72 -8.09 0.85
N LEU A 357 -8.94 -7.63 0.57
CA LEU A 357 -10.15 -8.47 0.49
C LEU A 357 -10.71 -8.36 -0.92
N SER A 358 -10.76 -9.49 -1.64
CA SER A 358 -11.32 -9.54 -2.99
C SER A 358 -12.82 -9.78 -2.96
N ASP A 359 -13.60 -8.80 -3.41
CA ASP A 359 -15.06 -8.88 -3.49
C ASP A 359 -15.54 -10.01 -4.42
N HIS A 360 -14.85 -10.21 -5.54
CA HIS A 360 -15.23 -11.21 -6.54
C HIS A 360 -14.87 -12.63 -6.09
N ALA A 361 -13.73 -12.80 -5.42
CA ALA A 361 -13.20 -14.12 -5.05
C ALA A 361 -13.58 -14.56 -3.63
N ASN A 362 -14.20 -13.70 -2.81
CA ASN A 362 -14.47 -13.96 -1.38
C ASN A 362 -13.21 -14.43 -0.64
N THR A 363 -12.06 -13.90 -1.04
CA THR A 363 -10.75 -14.32 -0.56
C THR A 363 -10.08 -13.15 0.14
N LEU A 364 -9.74 -13.35 1.40
CA LEU A 364 -8.95 -12.43 2.22
C LEU A 364 -7.48 -12.82 2.13
N ILE A 365 -6.61 -11.87 1.81
CA ILE A 365 -5.16 -12.06 1.83
C ILE A 365 -4.62 -11.50 3.15
N LEU A 366 -3.95 -12.36 3.92
CA LEU A 366 -3.36 -12.06 5.21
C LEU A 366 -1.84 -12.22 5.15
N ALA A 367 -1.14 -11.36 5.88
CA ALA A 367 0.25 -11.57 6.25
C ALA A 367 0.35 -11.89 7.74
N ASN A 368 1.37 -12.66 8.10
CA ASN A 368 1.79 -12.88 9.48
C ASN A 368 3.27 -12.48 9.61
N ASN A 369 3.65 -11.79 10.68
CA ASN A 369 5.02 -11.27 10.84
C ASN A 369 6.06 -12.37 11.13
N GLN A 370 5.60 -13.56 11.53
CA GLN A 370 6.41 -14.74 11.77
C GLN A 370 6.36 -15.74 10.60
N GLU A 371 5.40 -15.61 9.68
CA GLU A 371 5.32 -16.45 8.48
C GLU A 371 5.96 -15.76 7.26
N ARG A 372 6.68 -16.54 6.44
CA ARG A 372 7.26 -16.07 5.17
C ARG A 372 6.29 -16.14 4.00
N GLN A 373 5.10 -16.67 4.21
CA GLN A 373 4.07 -16.89 3.20
C GLN A 373 2.85 -16.02 3.52
N ALA A 374 2.21 -15.49 2.48
CA ALA A 374 0.87 -14.94 2.65
C ALA A 374 -0.16 -16.07 2.73
N ILE A 375 -1.25 -15.79 3.43
CA ILE A 375 -2.36 -16.71 3.62
C ILE A 375 -3.55 -16.17 2.84
N LEU A 376 -4.07 -16.99 1.93
CA LEU A 376 -5.29 -16.77 1.19
C LEU A 376 -6.40 -17.51 1.92
N TYR A 377 -7.24 -16.77 2.62
CA TYR A 377 -8.37 -17.29 3.36
C TYR A 377 -9.66 -17.11 2.56
N ASN A 378 -10.28 -18.23 2.16
CA ASN A 378 -11.58 -18.22 1.52
C ASN A 378 -12.67 -18.16 2.59
N ILE A 379 -13.49 -17.11 2.51
CA ILE A 379 -14.49 -16.77 3.52
C ILE A 379 -15.71 -17.69 3.43
N ARG A 380 -15.98 -18.31 2.28
CA ARG A 380 -17.18 -19.14 2.08
C ARG A 380 -17.04 -20.52 2.69
N ASP A 381 -15.86 -21.11 2.59
CA ASP A 381 -15.59 -22.48 3.05
C ASP A 381 -14.62 -22.54 4.24
N ASN A 382 -14.19 -21.38 4.76
CA ASN A 382 -13.26 -21.23 5.88
C ASN A 382 -11.92 -21.94 5.65
N ARG A 383 -11.43 -21.97 4.40
CA ARG A 383 -10.15 -22.62 4.08
C ARG A 383 -9.04 -21.61 3.85
N ALA A 384 -7.92 -21.83 4.54
CA ALA A 384 -6.68 -21.11 4.31
C ALA A 384 -5.74 -21.90 3.38
N VAL A 385 -5.16 -21.19 2.41
CA VAL A 385 -4.08 -21.69 1.54
C VAL A 385 -2.90 -20.74 1.63
N ARG A 386 -1.69 -21.28 1.80
CA ARG A 386 -0.47 -20.49 1.83
C ARG A 386 0.15 -20.34 0.44
N THR A 387 0.70 -19.17 0.17
CA THR A 387 1.48 -18.93 -1.06
C THR A 387 2.69 -19.84 -1.12
N ARG A 388 3.00 -20.37 -2.30
CA ARG A 388 4.22 -21.13 -2.56
C ARG A 388 5.22 -20.20 -3.23
N ILE A 389 6.37 -20.03 -2.62
CA ILE A 389 7.36 -19.01 -3.01
C ILE A 389 8.75 -19.64 -3.03
N THR A 390 9.55 -19.26 -4.01
CA THR A 390 10.98 -19.63 -4.12
C THR A 390 11.91 -18.62 -3.44
N ASP A 391 11.49 -17.36 -3.33
CA ASP A 391 12.24 -16.24 -2.76
C ASP A 391 11.74 -15.81 -1.37
N GLU A 392 12.57 -15.11 -0.60
CA GLU A 392 12.18 -14.55 0.71
C GLU A 392 11.41 -13.23 0.54
N ILE A 393 10.08 -13.28 0.71
CA ILE A 393 9.18 -12.12 0.62
C ILE A 393 8.81 -11.61 2.02
N GLN A 394 8.95 -10.31 2.24
CA GLN A 394 8.50 -9.62 3.45
C GLN A 394 7.05 -9.13 3.29
N TRP A 395 6.09 -10.03 3.49
CA TRP A 395 4.66 -9.75 3.33
C TRP A 395 4.12 -8.66 4.23
N PHE A 396 4.67 -8.51 5.44
CA PHE A 396 4.30 -7.46 6.39
C PHE A 396 4.61 -6.04 5.90
N SER A 397 5.51 -5.91 4.93
CA SER A 397 5.85 -4.62 4.30
C SER A 397 4.99 -4.36 3.05
N ALA A 398 4.20 -5.33 2.60
CA ALA A 398 3.44 -5.22 1.36
C ALA A 398 2.39 -4.11 1.44
N LYS A 399 2.24 -3.36 0.34
CA LYS A 399 1.26 -2.29 0.19
C LYS A 399 0.33 -2.61 -0.98
N VAL A 400 -0.94 -2.25 -0.85
CA VAL A 400 -1.87 -2.25 -1.97
C VAL A 400 -1.46 -1.13 -2.93
N HIS A 401 -1.32 -1.48 -4.20
CA HIS A 401 -0.90 -0.60 -5.29
C HIS A 401 -1.91 -0.68 -6.43
N ILE A 402 -2.49 0.46 -6.77
CA ILE A 402 -3.37 0.58 -7.93
C ILE A 402 -2.49 1.07 -9.06
N GLU A 403 -2.35 0.27 -10.12
CA GLU A 403 -1.64 0.71 -11.31
C GLU A 403 -2.32 1.94 -11.91
N SER A 404 -1.52 2.87 -12.40
CA SER A 404 -2.04 4.07 -13.02
C SER A 404 -1.21 4.52 -14.19
N LEU A 405 -1.92 4.91 -15.24
CA LEU A 405 -1.39 5.66 -16.37
C LEU A 405 -1.31 7.16 -16.07
N PHE A 406 -1.70 7.61 -14.87
CA PHE A 406 -1.45 8.98 -14.42
C PHE A 406 0.04 9.25 -14.49
N SER A 407 0.40 9.92 -15.56
CA SER A 407 1.76 10.29 -15.88
C SER A 407 1.92 11.81 -15.83
N ASP A 408 0.80 12.56 -15.91
CA ASP A 408 0.78 13.98 -16.26
C ASP A 408 -0.14 14.86 -15.38
N ILE A 409 -0.42 14.49 -14.12
CA ILE A 409 -1.03 15.46 -13.19
C ILE A 409 0.08 16.30 -12.61
N LEU A 410 0.21 17.48 -13.23
CA LEU A 410 1.09 18.59 -12.92
C LEU A 410 2.55 18.24 -13.12
N GLU A 411 3.23 19.07 -13.92
CA GLU A 411 4.66 19.27 -13.73
C GLU A 411 4.90 19.32 -12.22
N LEU A 412 5.48 18.26 -11.65
CA LEU A 412 6.29 18.43 -10.47
C LEU A 412 7.31 19.48 -10.91
N GLN A 413 7.04 20.75 -10.62
CA GLN A 413 7.90 21.90 -10.94
C GLN A 413 9.28 21.80 -10.27
N ALA A 414 9.59 20.66 -9.65
CA ALA A 414 10.90 20.20 -9.21
C ALA A 414 11.64 19.31 -10.25
N LEU A 415 11.16 19.20 -11.50
CA LEU A 415 11.78 18.40 -12.57
C LEU A 415 12.38 19.26 -13.70
N GLN A 416 13.25 20.22 -13.38
CA GLN A 416 14.36 20.59 -14.27
C GLN A 416 15.63 20.83 -13.42
N PRO A 417 16.81 20.46 -13.91
CA PRO A 417 18.09 20.73 -13.22
C PRO A 417 18.37 22.22 -13.06
#